data_AF-D9WM65-F1
#
_entry.id   AF-D9WM65-F1
#
_cell.length_a   1.000
_cell.length_b   1.000
_cell.length_c   1.000
_cell.angle_alpha   90.00
_cell.angle_beta   90.00
_cell.angle_gamma   90.00
#
_symmetry.space_group_name_H-M   'P 1'
#
loop_
_entity.id
_entity.type
_entity.pdbx_description
1 polymer ?
#
loop_
_entity_poly.entity_id
_entity_poly.type
_entity_poly.pdbx_seq_one_letter_code
_entity_poly.pdbx_strand_id
1 'polypeptide(L)'
;MVSIVSRHPFPTGNAAAGLAVLQENSSELIEGLEADSSDLGDALSTTLTLAEGHFLLDPIGQDLPTWLSWVSAMQLGSAVFAAATTTEPTVTCRIADKDRTLQATGVQPYTHAGTWLTAFYLAAVCRERDRMTALCRVPVSLLRESGAQFDEFQYQWIETLQEYWVGTGDIVPTLTAAIHGTDPEASTIADPETVAKQLYPPMEMFHRFI
;
A
#
# COMPACT_ATOMS: atom_id res chain seq x y z
N MET A 1 25.59 18.11 11.52
CA MET A 1 24.82 19.30 11.92
C MET A 1 23.35 18.96 11.70
N VAL A 2 22.53 18.88 12.74
CA VAL A 2 21.10 18.55 12.61
C VAL A 2 20.35 19.86 12.49
N SER A 3 19.71 20.11 11.35
CA SER A 3 18.80 21.24 11.16
C SER A 3 17.40 20.81 11.55
N ILE A 4 16.83 21.44 12.58
CA ILE A 4 15.42 21.22 12.96
C ILE A 4 14.58 22.16 12.09
N VAL A 5 13.82 21.60 11.15
CA VAL A 5 12.82 22.35 10.36
C VAL A 5 11.50 22.30 11.12
N SER A 6 11.04 23.46 11.60
CA SER A 6 9.73 23.55 12.27
C SER A 6 8.61 23.19 11.30
N ARG A 7 7.66 22.36 11.76
CA ARG A 7 6.44 22.08 11.01
C ARG A 7 5.66 23.38 10.79
N HIS A 8 5.10 23.56 9.60
CA HIS A 8 4.20 24.66 9.34
C HIS A 8 2.94 24.54 10.23
N PRO A 9 2.33 25.65 10.67
CA PRO A 9 1.09 25.59 11.44
C PRO A 9 0.01 24.88 10.62
N PHE A 10 -0.60 23.85 11.20
CA PHE A 10 -1.69 23.11 10.56
C PHE A 10 -2.94 23.16 11.46
N PRO A 11 -4.13 23.46 10.93
CA PRO A 11 -5.34 23.55 11.74
C PRO A 11 -5.77 22.15 12.21
N THR A 12 -5.68 21.89 13.51
CA THR A 12 -6.04 20.60 14.14
C THR A 12 -7.32 20.65 14.97
N GLY A 13 -8.05 21.77 14.95
CA GLY A 13 -9.19 22.02 15.85
C GLY A 13 -10.29 20.94 15.82
N ASN A 14 -10.52 20.32 14.66
CA ASN A 14 -11.49 19.24 14.49
C ASN A 14 -10.85 17.85 14.31
N ALA A 15 -9.53 17.73 14.43
CA ALA A 15 -8.81 16.50 14.10
C ALA A 15 -9.24 15.33 15.00
N ALA A 16 -9.39 15.56 16.31
CA ALA A 16 -9.82 14.51 17.24
C ALA A 16 -11.21 13.96 16.91
N ALA A 17 -12.16 14.84 16.56
CA ALA A 17 -13.51 14.42 16.18
C ALA A 17 -13.52 13.66 14.85
N GLY A 18 -12.76 14.13 13.85
CA GLY A 18 -12.63 13.44 12.57
C GLY A 18 -11.97 12.06 12.71
N LEU A 19 -10.95 11.94 13.55
CA LEU A 19 -10.27 10.67 13.82
C LEU A 19 -11.18 9.69 14.56
N ALA A 20 -12.03 10.15 15.48
CA ALA A 20 -13.01 9.29 16.14
C ALA A 20 -14.00 8.67 15.13
N VAL A 21 -14.49 9.46 14.17
CA VAL A 21 -15.37 8.96 13.10
C VAL A 21 -14.65 7.94 12.20
N LEU A 22 -13.40 8.23 11.79
CA LEU A 22 -12.61 7.27 11.01
C LEU A 22 -12.32 5.98 11.78
N GLN A 23 -12.07 6.07 13.09
CA GLN A 23 -11.88 4.92 13.96
C GLN A 23 -13.13 4.06 14.06
N GLU A 24 -14.31 4.66 14.22
CA GLU A 24 -15.59 3.97 14.21
C GLU A 24 -15.83 3.27 12.86
N ASN A 25 -15.77 4.01 11.75
CA ASN A 25 -15.98 3.47 10.40
C ASN A 25 -14.99 2.34 10.05
N SER A 26 -13.70 2.50 10.37
CA SER A 26 -12.71 1.45 10.14
C SER A 26 -13.01 0.19 10.95
N SER A 27 -13.50 0.34 12.18
CA SER A 27 -13.84 -0.80 13.04
C SER A 27 -15.05 -1.54 12.51
N GLU A 28 -16.10 -0.82 12.10
CA GLU A 28 -17.30 -1.41 11.48
C GLU A 28 -16.97 -2.18 10.21
N LEU A 29 -16.19 -1.58 9.30
CA LEU A 29 -15.73 -2.25 8.08
C LEU A 29 -14.95 -3.52 8.38
N ILE A 30 -13.96 -3.43 9.28
CA ILE A 30 -13.13 -4.59 9.67
C ILE A 30 -13.96 -5.71 10.31
N GLU A 31 -14.99 -5.38 11.10
CA GLU A 31 -15.90 -6.35 11.69
C GLU A 31 -16.83 -7.01 10.66
N GLY A 32 -17.20 -6.29 9.60
CA GLY A 32 -18.02 -6.80 8.50
C GLY A 32 -17.30 -7.74 7.53
N LEU A 33 -15.97 -7.75 7.48
CA LEU A 33 -15.18 -8.46 6.44
C LEU A 33 -15.43 -9.98 6.33
N GLU A 34 -15.79 -10.65 7.42
CA GLU A 34 -16.10 -12.09 7.38
C GLU A 34 -17.48 -12.37 6.77
N ALA A 35 -18.39 -11.39 6.84
CA ALA A 35 -19.69 -11.45 6.19
C ALA A 35 -19.61 -11.01 4.71
N ASP A 36 -18.83 -9.96 4.42
CA ASP A 36 -18.58 -9.49 3.08
C ASP A 36 -17.11 -9.09 2.89
N SER A 37 -16.33 -9.96 2.26
CA SER A 37 -14.91 -9.69 1.98
C SER A 37 -14.70 -8.78 0.77
N SER A 38 -15.74 -8.42 0.02
CA SER A 38 -15.61 -7.46 -1.07
C SER A 38 -15.30 -6.03 -0.57
N ASP A 39 -15.63 -5.73 0.69
CA ASP A 39 -15.36 -4.45 1.37
C ASP A 39 -13.88 -4.25 1.77
N LEU A 40 -12.99 -5.20 1.46
CA LEU A 40 -11.56 -5.10 1.78
C LEU A 40 -10.90 -3.81 1.24
N GLY A 41 -11.33 -3.35 0.06
CA GLY A 41 -10.83 -2.10 -0.53
C GLY A 41 -11.19 -0.88 0.32
N ASP A 42 -12.45 -0.78 0.75
CA ASP A 42 -12.96 0.32 1.57
C ASP A 42 -12.37 0.28 2.99
N ALA A 43 -12.25 -0.93 3.55
CA ALA A 43 -11.59 -1.15 4.84
C ALA A 43 -10.12 -0.67 4.80
N LEU A 44 -9.37 -1.03 3.76
CA LEU A 44 -7.99 -0.58 3.57
C LEU A 44 -7.91 0.94 3.44
N SER A 45 -8.70 1.54 2.56
CA SER A 45 -8.69 2.99 2.30
C SER A 45 -9.02 3.79 3.56
N THR A 46 -10.08 3.38 4.29
CA THR A 46 -10.51 4.04 5.52
C THR A 46 -9.46 3.91 6.64
N THR A 47 -8.89 2.71 6.81
CA THR A 47 -7.88 2.46 7.84
C THR A 47 -6.56 3.16 7.55
N LEU A 48 -6.16 3.25 6.26
CA LEU A 48 -4.98 4.02 5.87
C LEU A 48 -5.19 5.52 6.11
N THR A 49 -6.37 6.05 5.76
CA THR A 49 -6.74 7.44 6.04
C THR A 49 -6.70 7.76 7.54
N LEU A 50 -7.19 6.84 8.38
CA LEU A 50 -7.06 6.93 9.84
C LEU A 50 -5.60 6.97 10.29
N ALA A 51 -4.77 6.07 9.76
CA ALA A 51 -3.35 5.96 10.11
C ALA A 51 -2.54 7.21 9.73
N GLU A 52 -2.80 7.77 8.55
CA GLU A 52 -2.24 9.05 8.12
C GLU A 52 -2.76 10.20 8.98
N GLY A 53 -4.06 10.20 9.28
CA GLY A 53 -4.72 11.23 10.08
C GLY A 53 -4.19 11.35 11.50
N HIS A 54 -3.73 10.25 12.12
CA HIS A 54 -3.15 10.28 13.46
C HIS A 54 -1.94 11.25 13.56
N PHE A 55 -1.18 11.45 12.48
CA PHE A 55 -0.07 12.41 12.46
C PHE A 55 -0.48 13.88 12.58
N LEU A 56 -1.78 14.19 12.57
CA LEU A 56 -2.29 15.51 12.94
C LEU A 56 -2.14 15.78 14.43
N LEU A 57 -2.31 14.76 15.28
CA LEU A 57 -2.25 14.88 16.74
C LEU A 57 -0.96 14.30 17.34
N ASP A 58 -0.36 13.34 16.65
CA ASP A 58 0.90 12.69 17.02
C ASP A 58 1.94 12.80 15.88
N PRO A 59 2.58 13.98 15.69
CA PRO A 59 3.45 14.24 14.54
C PRO A 59 4.71 13.37 14.46
N ILE A 60 5.11 12.74 15.56
CA ILE A 60 6.32 11.92 15.63
C ILE A 60 6.00 10.42 15.75
N GLY A 61 4.72 10.04 15.74
CA GLY A 61 4.28 8.64 15.73
C GLY A 61 4.63 7.89 17.02
N GLN A 62 4.64 8.58 18.17
CA GLN A 62 5.02 7.97 19.45
C GLN A 62 3.85 7.32 20.19
N ASP A 63 2.62 7.65 19.80
CA ASP A 63 1.41 7.18 20.47
C ASP A 63 1.00 5.79 19.95
N LEU A 64 0.60 4.92 20.87
CA LEU A 64 0.18 3.56 20.52
C LEU A 64 -0.98 3.50 19.51
N PRO A 65 -2.03 4.34 19.58
CA PRO A 65 -3.08 4.36 18.55
C PRO A 65 -2.56 4.63 17.14
N THR A 66 -1.57 5.52 17.00
CA THR A 66 -0.89 5.77 15.71
C THR A 66 -0.29 4.47 15.21
N TRP A 67 0.53 3.80 16.02
CA TRP A 67 1.15 2.53 15.63
C TRP A 67 0.14 1.44 15.27
N LEU A 68 -0.92 1.25 16.09
CA LEU A 68 -1.95 0.23 15.83
C LEU A 68 -2.69 0.46 14.51
N SER A 69 -2.97 1.71 14.16
CA SER A 69 -3.63 2.04 12.89
C SER A 69 -2.78 1.70 11.67
N TRP A 70 -1.46 1.96 11.72
CA TRP A 70 -0.52 1.56 10.67
C TRP A 70 -0.42 0.03 10.53
N VAL A 71 -0.37 -0.71 11.65
CA VAL A 71 -0.38 -2.17 11.63
C VAL A 71 -1.67 -2.70 11.01
N SER A 72 -2.81 -2.10 11.33
CA SER A 72 -4.11 -2.52 10.81
C SER A 72 -4.22 -2.27 9.30
N ALA A 73 -3.77 -1.10 8.81
CA ALA A 73 -3.70 -0.78 7.39
C ALA A 73 -2.79 -1.76 6.64
N MET A 74 -1.61 -2.06 7.20
CA MET A 74 -0.67 -3.04 6.64
C MET A 74 -1.28 -4.45 6.54
N GLN A 75 -1.99 -4.88 7.58
CA GLN A 75 -2.67 -6.18 7.62
C GLN A 75 -3.76 -6.29 6.56
N LEU A 76 -4.57 -5.23 6.40
CA LEU A 76 -5.60 -5.13 5.36
C LEU A 76 -5.00 -5.13 3.96
N GLY A 77 -3.92 -4.37 3.73
CA GLY A 77 -3.23 -4.34 2.43
C GLY A 77 -2.72 -5.71 2.01
N SER A 78 -2.20 -6.48 2.97
CA SER A 78 -1.82 -7.88 2.70
C SER A 78 -3.04 -8.78 2.45
N ALA A 79 -4.12 -8.58 3.21
CA ALA A 79 -5.34 -9.40 3.12
C ALA A 79 -6.07 -9.23 1.78
N VAL A 80 -6.06 -8.01 1.22
CA VAL A 80 -6.56 -7.72 -0.15
C VAL A 80 -5.98 -8.72 -1.15
N PHE A 81 -4.65 -8.88 -1.16
CA PHE A 81 -4.00 -9.75 -2.14
C PHE A 81 -4.06 -11.23 -1.75
N ALA A 82 -4.09 -11.55 -0.46
CA ALA A 82 -4.31 -12.93 -0.01
C ALA A 82 -5.69 -13.45 -0.46
N ALA A 83 -6.74 -12.65 -0.30
CA ALA A 83 -8.10 -13.00 -0.75
C ALA A 83 -8.26 -12.99 -2.28
N ALA A 84 -7.51 -12.13 -2.97
CA ALA A 84 -7.53 -12.08 -4.44
C ALA A 84 -6.79 -13.25 -5.11
N THR A 85 -5.76 -13.79 -4.46
CA THR A 85 -4.88 -14.83 -5.04
C THR A 85 -5.13 -16.24 -4.52
N THR A 86 -5.91 -16.40 -3.45
CA THR A 86 -6.20 -17.73 -2.89
C THR A 86 -6.92 -18.61 -3.90
N THR A 87 -6.54 -19.89 -3.96
CA THR A 87 -7.23 -20.93 -4.74
C THR A 87 -8.32 -21.63 -3.94
N GLU A 88 -8.32 -21.43 -2.62
CA GLU A 88 -9.32 -21.97 -1.70
C GLU A 88 -10.52 -21.02 -1.59
N PRO A 89 -11.72 -21.51 -1.24
CA PRO A 89 -12.90 -20.65 -1.05
C PRO A 89 -12.72 -19.56 0.00
N THR A 90 -11.83 -19.78 0.97
CA THR A 90 -11.53 -18.83 2.05
C THR A 90 -10.05 -18.76 2.34
N VAL A 91 -9.63 -17.67 3.00
CA VAL A 91 -8.26 -17.46 3.49
C VAL A 91 -8.30 -16.86 4.89
N THR A 92 -7.47 -17.38 5.81
CA THR A 92 -7.34 -16.81 7.16
C THR A 92 -6.29 -15.71 7.17
N CYS A 93 -6.67 -14.52 7.61
CA CYS A 93 -5.79 -13.36 7.71
C CYS A 93 -5.85 -12.75 9.11
N ARG A 94 -4.68 -12.45 9.69
CA ARG A 94 -4.60 -11.62 10.92
C ARG A 94 -4.84 -10.16 10.57
N ILE A 95 -5.93 -9.58 11.09
CA ILE A 95 -6.36 -8.18 10.90
C ILE A 95 -6.85 -7.61 12.23
N ALA A 96 -6.29 -6.45 12.63
CA ALA A 96 -6.60 -5.76 13.88
C ALA A 96 -6.54 -6.68 15.11
N ASP A 97 -5.44 -7.44 15.21
CA ASP A 97 -5.15 -8.42 16.27
C ASP A 97 -6.12 -9.63 16.37
N LYS A 98 -6.94 -9.86 15.34
CA LYS A 98 -7.84 -11.03 15.25
C LYS A 98 -7.54 -11.84 13.99
N ASP A 99 -7.54 -13.16 14.11
CA ASP A 99 -7.55 -14.04 12.94
C ASP A 99 -8.97 -14.06 12.37
N ARG A 100 -9.12 -13.64 11.11
CA ARG A 100 -10.40 -13.52 10.40
C ARG A 100 -10.41 -14.42 9.18
N THR A 101 -11.54 -15.06 8.92
CA THR A 101 -11.73 -15.92 7.75
C THR A 101 -12.41 -15.14 6.65
N LEU A 102 -11.64 -14.78 5.62
CA LEU A 102 -12.11 -14.00 4.48
C LEU A 102 -12.54 -14.93 3.35
N GLN A 103 -13.58 -14.54 2.60
CA GLN A 103 -13.95 -15.21 1.37
C GLN A 103 -12.96 -14.86 0.26
N ALA A 104 -12.71 -15.80 -0.65
CA ALA A 104 -11.96 -15.53 -1.86
C ALA A 104 -12.71 -14.49 -2.71
N THR A 105 -12.03 -13.39 -3.04
CA THR A 105 -12.62 -12.28 -3.80
C THR A 105 -12.24 -12.31 -5.27
N GLY A 106 -11.12 -12.97 -5.61
CA GLY A 106 -10.53 -12.92 -6.94
C GLY A 106 -10.09 -11.51 -7.33
N VAL A 107 -10.01 -11.25 -8.64
CA VAL A 107 -9.71 -9.91 -9.18
C VAL A 107 -10.83 -8.95 -8.82
N GLN A 108 -10.46 -7.84 -8.18
CA GLN A 108 -11.38 -6.77 -7.78
C GLN A 108 -10.86 -5.41 -8.24
N PRO A 109 -11.72 -4.38 -8.37
CA PRO A 109 -11.29 -3.04 -8.79
C PRO A 109 -10.17 -2.46 -7.93
N TYR A 110 -10.10 -2.82 -6.64
CA TYR A 110 -9.06 -2.37 -5.72
C TYR A 110 -7.76 -3.19 -5.75
N THR A 111 -7.68 -4.28 -6.53
CA THR A 111 -6.50 -5.17 -6.61
C THR A 111 -5.48 -4.72 -7.66
N HIS A 112 -5.31 -3.40 -7.83
CA HIS A 112 -4.48 -2.81 -8.88
C HIS A 112 -3.05 -2.45 -8.40
N ALA A 113 -2.21 -1.98 -9.31
CA ALA A 113 -0.81 -1.62 -9.06
C ALA A 113 -0.62 -0.65 -7.88
N GLY A 114 -1.42 0.43 -7.81
CA GLY A 114 -1.35 1.39 -6.69
C GLY A 114 -1.56 0.75 -5.31
N THR A 115 -2.60 -0.08 -5.15
CA THR A 115 -2.87 -0.80 -3.91
C THR A 115 -1.76 -1.76 -3.54
N TRP A 116 -1.14 -2.42 -4.54
CA TRP A 116 0.01 -3.29 -4.32
C TRP A 116 1.20 -2.52 -3.76
N LEU A 117 1.54 -1.37 -4.37
CA LEU A 117 2.63 -0.51 -3.90
C LEU A 117 2.37 -0.01 -2.48
N THR A 118 1.15 0.44 -2.19
CA THR A 118 0.72 0.82 -0.84
C THR A 118 0.89 -0.32 0.15
N ALA A 119 0.39 -1.53 -0.16
CA ALA A 119 0.51 -2.70 0.70
C ALA A 119 1.97 -3.09 0.95
N PHE A 120 2.81 -3.06 -0.10
CA PHE A 120 4.23 -3.39 0.00
C PHE A 120 4.98 -2.38 0.87
N TYR A 121 4.78 -1.08 0.68
CA TYR A 121 5.40 -0.05 1.51
C TYR A 121 4.93 -0.10 2.96
N LEU A 122 3.64 -0.37 3.20
CA LEU A 122 3.12 -0.59 4.55
C LEU A 122 3.82 -1.77 5.24
N ALA A 123 3.98 -2.89 4.54
CA ALA A 123 4.71 -4.06 5.06
C ALA A 123 6.19 -3.73 5.33
N ALA A 124 6.83 -2.94 4.46
CA ALA A 124 8.21 -2.49 4.66
C ALA A 124 8.37 -1.56 5.87
N VAL A 125 7.47 -0.59 6.05
CA VAL A 125 7.43 0.34 7.21
C VAL A 125 7.23 -0.44 8.51
N CYS A 126 6.31 -1.40 8.53
CA CYS A 126 6.06 -2.27 9.69
C CYS A 126 7.13 -3.38 9.86
N ARG A 127 8.05 -3.54 8.91
CA ARG A 127 9.12 -4.56 8.90
C ARG A 127 8.60 -6.01 8.87
N GLU A 128 7.45 -6.24 8.24
CA GLU A 128 6.78 -7.54 8.16
C GLU A 128 7.25 -8.34 6.94
N ARG A 129 8.40 -9.01 7.09
CA ARG A 129 9.11 -9.71 6.00
C ARG A 129 8.26 -10.80 5.32
N ASP A 130 7.45 -11.53 6.07
CA ASP A 130 6.62 -12.62 5.53
C ASP A 130 5.51 -12.06 4.63
N ARG A 131 4.94 -10.92 5.01
CA ARG A 131 3.92 -10.23 4.21
C ARG A 131 4.52 -9.60 2.97
N MET A 132 5.71 -9.00 3.06
CA MET A 132 6.46 -8.56 1.88
C MET A 132 6.69 -9.72 0.91
N THR A 133 7.11 -10.88 1.42
CA THR A 133 7.33 -12.09 0.61
C THR A 133 6.05 -12.59 -0.05
N ALA A 134 4.93 -12.58 0.67
CA ALA A 134 3.62 -12.95 0.13
C ALA A 134 3.17 -11.98 -0.98
N LEU A 135 3.32 -10.66 -0.76
CA LEU A 135 3.01 -9.64 -1.77
C LEU A 135 3.87 -9.78 -3.02
N CYS A 136 5.16 -10.14 -2.88
CA CYS A 136 6.03 -10.38 -4.03
C CYS A 136 5.69 -11.64 -4.84
N ARG A 137 4.78 -12.49 -4.36
CA ARG A 137 4.26 -13.64 -5.11
C ARG A 137 2.96 -13.33 -5.86
N VAL A 138 2.40 -12.13 -5.68
CA VAL A 138 1.20 -11.71 -6.42
C VAL A 138 1.56 -11.52 -7.89
N PRO A 139 0.88 -12.22 -8.83
CA PRO A 139 1.16 -12.06 -10.25
C PRO A 139 0.83 -10.64 -10.72
N VAL A 140 1.75 -10.01 -11.47
CA VAL A 140 1.50 -8.70 -12.09
C VAL A 140 0.33 -8.74 -13.08
N SER A 141 0.07 -9.90 -13.71
CA SER A 141 -1.12 -10.10 -14.56
C SER A 141 -2.43 -9.86 -13.81
N LEU A 142 -2.52 -10.29 -12.54
CA LEU A 142 -3.70 -10.05 -11.69
C LEU A 142 -3.93 -8.54 -11.51
N LEU A 143 -2.85 -7.78 -11.31
CA LEU A 143 -2.93 -6.32 -11.13
C LEU A 143 -3.48 -5.63 -12.39
N ARG A 144 -3.08 -6.13 -13.57
CA ARG A 144 -3.54 -5.62 -14.87
C ARG A 144 -5.00 -5.99 -15.16
N GLU A 145 -5.45 -7.13 -14.65
CA GLU A 145 -6.83 -7.61 -14.81
C GLU A 145 -7.84 -6.84 -13.96
N SER A 146 -7.39 -6.06 -12.96
CA SER A 146 -8.25 -5.24 -12.08
C SER A 146 -9.13 -4.22 -12.81
N GLY A 147 -8.82 -3.89 -14.06
CA GLY A 147 -9.53 -2.91 -14.88
C GLY A 147 -9.09 -1.46 -14.63
N ALA A 148 -8.23 -1.22 -13.63
CA ALA A 148 -7.64 0.09 -13.37
C ALA A 148 -6.49 0.37 -14.36
N GLN A 149 -6.42 1.60 -14.86
CA GLN A 149 -5.42 2.01 -15.82
C GLN A 149 -4.20 2.59 -15.10
N PHE A 150 -3.03 2.02 -15.37
CA PHE A 150 -1.75 2.45 -14.83
C PHE A 150 -0.72 2.46 -15.94
N ASP A 151 0.25 3.36 -15.82
CA ASP A 151 1.39 3.41 -16.72
C ASP A 151 2.22 2.13 -16.67
N GLU A 152 2.76 1.73 -17.82
CA GLU A 152 3.54 0.49 -17.95
C GLU A 152 4.74 0.45 -16.99
N PHE A 153 5.36 1.62 -16.77
CA PHE A 153 6.51 1.75 -15.88
C PHE A 153 6.18 1.42 -14.42
N GLN A 154 4.92 1.54 -14.00
CA GLN A 154 4.51 1.20 -12.63
C GLN A 154 4.49 -0.32 -12.43
N TYR A 155 4.10 -1.08 -13.46
CA TYR A 155 4.19 -2.54 -13.41
C TYR A 155 5.64 -3.02 -13.45
N GLN A 156 6.48 -2.41 -14.30
CA GLN A 156 7.94 -2.65 -14.33
C GLN A 156 8.60 -2.36 -12.97
N TRP A 157 8.14 -1.31 -12.29
CA TRP A 157 8.61 -0.98 -10.95
C TRP A 157 8.20 -2.04 -9.92
N ILE A 158 6.96 -2.53 -9.98
CA ILE A 158 6.51 -3.65 -9.14
C ILE A 158 7.38 -4.89 -9.39
N GLU A 159 7.60 -5.26 -10.65
CA GLU A 159 8.46 -6.40 -11.02
C GLU A 159 9.88 -6.24 -10.44
N THR A 160 10.45 -5.04 -10.55
CA THR A 160 11.76 -4.73 -9.95
C THR A 160 11.79 -4.97 -8.43
N LEU A 161 10.75 -4.52 -7.71
CA LEU A 161 10.63 -4.74 -6.26
C LEU A 161 10.45 -6.23 -5.92
N GLN A 162 9.70 -6.97 -6.74
CA GLN A 162 9.51 -8.41 -6.58
C GLN A 162 10.81 -9.18 -6.78
N GLU A 163 11.53 -8.89 -7.88
CA GLU A 163 12.81 -9.52 -8.21
C GLU A 163 13.87 -9.25 -7.16
N TYR A 164 13.98 -7.99 -6.71
CA TYR A 164 14.90 -7.60 -5.64
C TYR A 164 14.62 -8.35 -4.34
N TRP A 165 13.35 -8.45 -3.93
CA TRP A 165 13.00 -9.05 -2.65
C TRP A 165 13.13 -10.57 -2.65
N VAL A 166 12.66 -11.25 -3.70
CA VAL A 166 12.67 -12.72 -3.79
C VAL A 166 14.04 -13.24 -4.26
N GLY A 167 14.85 -12.40 -4.90
CA GLY A 167 16.19 -12.74 -5.39
C GLY A 167 16.19 -13.60 -6.65
N THR A 168 15.18 -13.42 -7.51
CA THR A 168 14.89 -14.33 -8.63
C THR A 168 15.61 -14.00 -9.94
N GLY A 169 16.31 -12.88 -10.03
CA GLY A 169 16.89 -12.45 -11.31
C GLY A 169 17.83 -11.26 -11.23
N ASP A 170 18.29 -10.85 -12.41
CA ASP A 170 18.98 -9.58 -12.61
C ASP A 170 17.94 -8.46 -12.62
N ILE A 171 18.01 -7.56 -11.64
CA ILE A 171 17.09 -6.44 -11.44
C ILE A 171 17.36 -5.27 -12.39
N VAL A 172 18.54 -5.23 -13.03
CA VAL A 172 18.97 -4.09 -13.85
C VAL A 172 18.03 -3.85 -15.03
N PRO A 173 17.58 -4.86 -15.80
CA PRO A 173 16.69 -4.66 -16.94
C PRO A 173 15.34 -4.04 -16.55
N THR A 174 14.65 -4.58 -15.52
CA THR A 174 13.33 -4.08 -15.10
C THR A 174 13.43 -2.70 -14.47
N LEU A 175 14.47 -2.44 -13.67
CA LEU A 175 14.69 -1.13 -13.07
C LEU A 175 14.97 -0.07 -14.14
N THR A 176 15.81 -0.40 -15.13
CA THR A 176 16.14 0.50 -16.23
C THR A 176 14.90 0.84 -17.05
N ALA A 177 14.06 -0.15 -17.35
CA ALA A 177 12.81 0.06 -18.08
C ALA A 177 11.78 0.86 -17.27
N ALA A 178 11.67 0.64 -15.95
CA ALA A 178 10.84 1.46 -15.08
C ALA A 178 11.30 2.94 -15.08
N ILE A 179 12.61 3.20 -14.95
CA ILE A 179 13.17 4.55 -14.98
C ILE A 179 12.92 5.23 -16.34
N HIS A 180 13.22 4.57 -17.46
CA HIS A 180 12.97 5.13 -18.79
C HIS A 180 11.50 5.43 -19.06
N GLY A 181 10.58 4.63 -18.51
CA GLY A 181 9.16 4.90 -18.63
C GLY A 181 8.69 6.17 -17.91
N THR A 182 9.54 6.78 -17.07
CA THR A 182 9.29 8.08 -16.43
C THR A 182 9.86 9.27 -17.19
N ASP A 183 10.45 9.06 -18.38
CA ASP A 183 11.04 10.13 -19.18
C ASP A 183 9.98 11.21 -19.51
N PRO A 184 10.33 12.53 -19.46
CA PRO A 184 9.36 13.60 -19.71
C PRO A 184 8.70 13.57 -21.09
N GLU A 185 9.33 12.92 -22.07
CA GLU A 185 8.81 12.74 -23.43
C GLU A 185 7.95 11.49 -23.58
N ALA A 186 7.87 10.62 -22.56
CA ALA A 186 7.06 9.42 -22.59
C ALA A 186 5.57 9.77 -22.50
N SER A 187 4.76 9.08 -23.31
CA SER A 187 3.30 9.19 -23.22
C SER A 187 2.81 8.44 -22.00
N THR A 188 2.44 9.17 -20.95
CA THR A 188 1.97 8.63 -19.68
C THR A 188 0.50 8.98 -19.42
N ILE A 189 -0.17 8.15 -18.63
CA ILE A 189 -1.53 8.35 -18.10
C ILE A 189 -1.47 9.38 -16.96
N ALA A 190 -0.49 9.23 -16.05
CA ALA A 190 -0.22 10.22 -15.02
C ALA A 190 0.29 11.53 -15.65
N ASP A 191 -0.01 12.67 -15.03
CA ASP A 191 0.52 13.94 -15.51
C ASP A 191 2.05 14.03 -15.30
N PRO A 192 2.78 14.79 -16.14
CA PRO A 192 4.24 14.86 -16.06
C PRO A 192 4.79 15.34 -14.71
N GLU A 193 4.04 16.18 -13.98
CA GLU A 193 4.49 16.68 -12.68
C GLU A 193 4.39 15.59 -11.62
N THR A 194 3.31 14.81 -11.61
CA THR A 194 3.16 13.61 -10.76
C THR A 194 4.25 12.59 -11.05
N VAL A 195 4.53 12.29 -12.32
CA VAL A 195 5.60 11.36 -12.71
C VAL A 195 6.95 11.83 -12.15
N ALA A 196 7.33 13.09 -12.42
CA ALA A 196 8.62 13.61 -12.04
C ALA A 196 8.80 13.79 -10.52
N LYS A 197 7.74 14.14 -9.78
CA LYS A 197 7.83 14.52 -8.36
C LYS A 197 7.40 13.43 -7.39
N GLN A 198 6.62 12.44 -7.83
CA GLN A 198 6.09 11.40 -6.95
C GLN A 198 6.51 9.98 -7.36
N LEU A 199 6.45 9.66 -8.67
CA LEU A 199 6.63 8.27 -9.12
C LEU A 199 8.07 7.91 -9.48
N TYR A 200 8.82 8.83 -10.08
CA TYR A 200 10.25 8.66 -10.38
C TYR A 200 11.17 8.64 -9.15
N PRO A 201 11.02 9.54 -8.14
CA PRO A 201 12.00 9.65 -7.05
C PRO A 201 12.26 8.36 -6.26
N PRO A 202 11.26 7.49 -5.95
CA PRO A 202 11.52 6.20 -5.32
C PRO A 202 12.44 5.30 -6.15
N MET A 203 12.29 5.28 -7.48
CA MET A 203 13.10 4.46 -8.39
C MET A 203 14.55 4.96 -8.45
N GLU A 204 14.73 6.28 -8.53
CA GLU A 204 16.05 6.91 -8.49
C GLU A 204 16.77 6.67 -7.16
N MET A 205 16.04 6.78 -6.04
CA MET A 205 16.58 6.46 -4.72
C MET A 205 16.98 4.99 -4.61
N PHE A 206 16.15 4.09 -5.15
CA PHE A 206 16.43 2.66 -5.16
C PHE A 206 17.66 2.31 -6.01
N HIS A 207 17.80 2.91 -7.20
CA HIS A 207 18.97 2.77 -8.07
C HIS A 207 20.27 3.18 -7.37
N ARG A 208 20.23 4.19 -6.49
CA ARG A 208 21.42 4.61 -5.70
C ARG A 208 21.73 3.74 -4.50
N PHE A 209 20.76 2.93 -4.08
CA PHE A 209 20.88 2.08 -2.89
C PHE A 209 21.52 0.73 -3.22
N ILE A 210 21.19 0.16 -4.39
CA ILE A 210 21.76 -1.10 -4.91
C ILE A 210 23.17 -0.91 -5.46
#